data_AF-A0A023FQD8-F1
#
_entry.id   AF-A0A023FQD8-F1
#
_cell.length_a   1.000
_cell.length_b   1.000
_cell.length_c   1.000
_cell.angle_alpha   90.00
_cell.angle_beta   90.00
_cell.angle_gamma   90.00
#
_symmetry.space_group_name_H-M   'P 1'
#
loop_
_entity.id
_entity.type
_entity.pdbx_description
1 polymer ?
#
loop_
_entity_poly.entity_id
_entity_poly.type
_entity_poly.pdbx_seq_one_letter_code
_entity_poly.pdbx_strand_id
1 'polypeptide(L)'
;MFLTFVAAACVFFTMGLDVSSSDKTTPSCGVPKKVYTTGKTTITIPGHADNCSCVLKNGTLGQYPDNTTCFLNGNERQRGKCTKGVCTEITSTYGCAGKNGTEQGSKVDRVLCTFECTNENGQTEWAYSPDGTPCLNEDDPQNTKNGTCKHRPRRDRVNETVCFPNDQMHLLGC
;
A
#
# COMPACT_ATOMS: atom_id res chain seq x y z
N MET A 1 56.54 29.33 -47.39
CA MET A 1 55.66 28.19 -47.10
C MET A 1 56.19 27.50 -45.83
N PHE A 2 55.27 27.20 -44.89
CA PHE A 2 55.43 26.47 -43.61
C PHE A 2 56.13 27.23 -42.45
N LEU A 3 55.41 27.90 -41.53
CA LEU A 3 54.53 27.46 -40.43
C LEU A 3 55.24 26.67 -39.32
N THR A 4 55.72 27.41 -38.32
CA THR A 4 56.13 26.95 -37.00
C THR A 4 54.91 26.71 -36.11
N PHE A 5 54.77 25.51 -35.56
CA PHE A 5 53.84 25.21 -34.46
C PHE A 5 54.56 25.43 -33.12
N VAL A 6 54.06 26.34 -32.29
CA VAL A 6 54.36 26.38 -30.86
C VAL A 6 53.03 26.37 -30.13
N ALA A 7 52.76 25.25 -29.46
CA ALA A 7 51.59 25.07 -28.61
C ALA A 7 51.78 25.86 -27.31
N ALA A 8 50.90 26.83 -27.04
CA ALA A 8 50.74 27.42 -25.72
C ALA A 8 49.53 26.77 -25.05
N ALA A 9 49.79 26.02 -23.97
CA ALA A 9 48.76 25.44 -23.13
C ALA A 9 48.07 26.55 -22.32
N CYS A 10 46.84 26.89 -22.68
CA CYS A 10 45.98 27.70 -21.83
C CYS A 10 45.36 26.81 -20.74
N VAL A 11 45.84 26.95 -19.51
CA VAL A 11 45.22 26.37 -18.32
C VAL A 11 43.94 27.15 -18.04
N PHE A 12 42.80 26.61 -18.43
CA PHE A 12 41.51 27.11 -17.98
C PHE A 12 41.27 26.60 -16.56
N PHE A 13 41.44 27.48 -15.57
CA PHE A 13 40.84 27.30 -14.25
C PHE A 13 39.32 27.43 -14.41
N THR A 14 38.64 26.30 -14.64
CA THR A 14 37.20 26.23 -14.45
C THR A 14 36.94 26.39 -12.95
N MET A 15 36.42 27.55 -12.56
CA MET A 15 35.76 27.71 -11.28
C MET A 15 34.56 26.76 -11.28
N GLY A 16 34.76 25.56 -10.71
CA GLY A 16 33.68 24.68 -10.34
C GLY A 16 32.89 25.39 -9.25
N LEU A 17 31.77 26.03 -9.63
CA LEU A 17 30.73 26.32 -8.67
C LEU A 17 30.23 24.97 -8.16
N ASP A 18 30.70 24.59 -6.98
CA ASP A 18 30.06 23.57 -6.14
C ASP A 18 28.63 24.05 -5.87
N VAL A 19 27.71 23.69 -6.76
CA VAL A 19 26.29 23.54 -6.42
C VAL A 19 26.25 22.30 -5.53
N SER A 20 26.56 22.53 -4.26
CA SER A 20 26.09 21.66 -3.19
C SER A 20 24.57 21.76 -3.22
N SER A 21 23.93 20.90 -4.03
CA SER A 21 22.52 20.58 -3.89
C SER A 21 22.34 20.10 -2.46
N SER A 22 21.94 21.03 -1.58
CA SER A 22 21.48 20.68 -0.26
C SER A 22 20.30 19.75 -0.48
N ASP A 23 20.51 18.46 -0.28
CA ASP A 23 19.44 17.48 -0.08
C ASP A 23 18.66 17.98 1.13
N LYS A 24 17.67 18.83 0.87
CA LYS A 24 16.70 19.25 1.87
C LYS A 24 15.92 17.99 2.20
N THR A 25 16.31 17.32 3.27
CA THR A 25 15.51 16.25 3.87
C THR A 25 14.13 16.81 4.12
N THR A 26 13.15 16.40 3.29
CA THR A 26 11.79 16.90 3.41
C THR A 26 11.27 16.44 4.77
N PRO A 27 10.76 17.35 5.62
CA PRO A 27 10.39 16.98 6.98
C PRO A 27 9.28 15.92 6.95
N SER A 28 9.47 14.84 7.72
CA SER A 28 8.58 13.68 7.71
C SER A 28 7.26 14.01 8.38
N CYS A 29 6.16 13.60 7.75
CA CYS A 29 4.87 13.49 8.41
C CYS A 29 4.95 12.48 9.55
N GLY A 30 4.14 12.68 10.60
CA GLY A 30 3.98 11.72 11.68
C GLY A 30 3.32 10.42 11.20
N VAL A 31 2.86 9.59 12.14
CA VAL A 31 2.20 8.31 11.78
C VAL A 31 0.94 8.59 10.95
N PRO A 32 0.82 8.03 9.72
CA PRO A 32 -0.34 8.21 8.87
C PRO A 32 -1.59 7.61 9.52
N LYS A 33 -2.70 8.35 9.44
CA LYS A 33 -4.02 7.91 9.89
C LYS A 33 -5.11 8.62 9.10
N LYS A 34 -6.16 7.88 8.76
CA LYS A 34 -7.39 8.42 8.19
C LYS A 34 -8.45 8.44 9.27
N VAL A 35 -9.14 9.56 9.42
CA VAL A 35 -10.20 9.72 10.41
C VAL A 35 -11.51 9.96 9.68
N TYR A 36 -12.50 9.14 10.02
CA TYR A 36 -13.87 9.24 9.55
C TYR A 36 -14.76 9.65 10.69
N THR A 37 -15.55 10.70 10.50
CA THR A 37 -16.57 11.09 11.48
C THR A 37 -17.94 10.84 10.87
N THR A 38 -18.69 9.92 11.47
CA THR A 38 -20.08 9.63 11.09
C THR A 38 -20.99 9.89 12.29
N GLY A 39 -21.78 10.97 12.20
CA GLY A 39 -22.57 11.46 13.34
C GLY A 39 -21.69 11.77 14.55
N LYS A 40 -21.89 11.02 15.65
CA LYS A 40 -21.10 11.14 16.90
C LYS A 40 -19.92 10.16 16.98
N THR A 41 -19.78 9.25 16.03
CA THR A 41 -18.75 8.20 16.04
C THR A 41 -17.57 8.62 15.18
N THR A 42 -16.37 8.43 15.71
CA THR A 42 -15.12 8.64 14.98
C THR A 42 -14.41 7.32 14.78
N ILE A 43 -14.16 6.94 13.52
CA ILE A 43 -13.39 5.75 13.14
C ILE A 43 -12.02 6.22 12.68
N THR A 44 -10.96 5.68 13.26
CA THR A 44 -9.58 5.95 12.83
C THR A 44 -9.00 4.72 12.18
N ILE A 45 -8.60 4.84 10.91
CA ILE A 45 -7.88 3.81 10.18
C ILE A 45 -6.38 4.15 10.25
N PRO A 46 -5.58 3.42 11.05
CA PRO A 46 -4.14 3.66 11.12
C PRO A 46 -3.45 3.25 9.81
N GLY A 47 -2.29 3.84 9.53
CA GLY A 47 -1.46 3.46 8.38
C GLY A 47 -1.94 3.98 7.01
N HIS A 48 -3.06 4.73 6.97
CA HIS A 48 -3.67 5.22 5.74
C HIS A 48 -3.65 6.76 5.73
N ALA A 49 -3.22 7.37 4.62
CA ALA A 49 -3.20 8.81 4.43
C ALA A 49 -4.14 9.25 3.30
N ASP A 50 -4.69 10.47 3.39
CA ASP A 50 -5.51 11.05 2.32
C ASP A 50 -4.69 11.43 1.08
N ASN A 51 -3.43 11.77 1.30
CA ASN A 51 -2.44 12.00 0.27
C ASN A 51 -1.05 11.77 0.88
N CYS A 52 0.00 11.92 0.08
CA CYS A 52 1.37 11.63 0.51
C CYS A 52 2.11 12.82 1.12
N SER A 53 1.37 13.85 1.50
CA SER A 53 1.86 15.07 2.12
C SER A 53 1.07 15.44 3.37
N CYS A 54 1.62 16.30 4.21
CA CYS A 54 0.91 16.88 5.35
C CYS A 54 1.37 18.31 5.57
N VAL A 55 0.54 19.12 6.24
CA VAL A 55 0.94 20.42 6.74
C VAL A 55 1.43 20.24 8.18
N LEU A 56 2.68 20.60 8.43
CA LEU A 56 3.30 20.54 9.75
C LEU A 56 2.83 21.73 10.62
N LYS A 57 3.05 21.65 11.94
CA LYS A 57 2.60 22.69 12.90
C LYS A 57 3.13 24.10 12.59
N ASN A 58 4.29 24.18 11.94
CA ASN A 58 4.93 25.42 11.48
C ASN A 58 4.41 25.90 10.10
N GLY A 59 3.40 25.26 9.53
CA GLY A 59 2.82 25.59 8.23
C GLY A 59 3.62 25.05 7.03
N THR A 60 4.76 24.39 7.23
CA THR A 60 5.54 23.82 6.12
C THR A 60 4.95 22.49 5.65
N LEU A 61 5.14 22.17 4.37
CA LEU A 61 4.73 20.90 3.80
C LEU A 61 5.74 19.80 4.20
N GLY A 62 5.23 18.70 4.77
CA GLY A 62 5.97 17.47 5.00
C GLY A 62 5.50 16.35 4.07
N GLN A 63 6.22 15.23 4.08
CA GLN A 63 5.88 14.04 3.29
C GLN A 63 5.76 12.79 4.16
N TYR A 64 4.79 11.93 3.83
CA TYR A 64 4.73 10.59 4.42
C TYR A 64 5.81 9.69 3.81
N PRO A 65 6.32 8.69 4.55
CA PRO A 65 7.30 7.75 4.03
C PRO A 65 6.82 7.04 2.77
N ASP A 66 7.75 6.72 1.87
CA ASP A 66 7.47 5.84 0.73
C ASP A 66 6.86 4.52 1.21
N ASN A 67 6.00 3.93 0.37
CA ASN A 67 5.16 2.78 0.67
C ASN A 67 4.01 3.00 1.67
N THR A 68 3.83 4.20 2.23
CA THR A 68 2.62 4.53 2.99
C THR A 68 1.38 4.35 2.11
N THR A 69 0.36 3.65 2.61
CA THR A 69 -0.92 3.50 1.90
C THR A 69 -1.63 4.85 1.85
N CYS A 70 -2.12 5.22 0.67
CA CYS A 70 -2.82 6.48 0.44
C CYS A 70 -4.10 6.30 -0.38
N PHE A 71 -5.03 7.25 -0.30
CA PHE A 71 -6.23 7.28 -1.13
C PHE A 71 -6.00 8.14 -2.38
N LEU A 72 -6.16 7.54 -3.56
CA LEU A 72 -5.89 8.20 -4.82
C LEU A 72 -6.89 9.35 -5.03
N ASN A 73 -6.42 10.59 -5.16
CA ASN A 73 -7.27 11.78 -5.32
C ASN A 73 -8.35 11.92 -4.22
N GLY A 74 -8.11 11.42 -3.01
CA GLY A 74 -9.11 11.38 -1.94
C GLY A 74 -10.29 10.44 -2.20
N ASN A 75 -10.23 9.60 -3.25
CA ASN A 75 -11.19 8.54 -3.50
C ASN A 75 -10.84 7.32 -2.65
N GLU A 76 -11.69 7.06 -1.67
CA GLU A 76 -11.49 5.99 -0.69
C GLU A 76 -11.58 4.58 -1.30
N ARG A 77 -12.13 4.47 -2.52
CA ARG A 77 -12.19 3.22 -3.28
C ARG A 77 -10.93 2.93 -4.08
N GLN A 78 -10.08 3.93 -4.29
CA GLN A 78 -8.84 3.79 -5.07
C GLN A 78 -7.66 3.97 -4.13
N ARG A 79 -6.89 2.90 -3.95
CA ARG A 79 -5.72 2.90 -3.08
C ARG A 79 -4.45 3.06 -3.89
N GLY A 80 -3.51 3.79 -3.31
CA GLY A 80 -2.18 3.97 -3.84
C GLY A 80 -1.11 3.72 -2.78
N LYS A 81 0.15 3.82 -3.20
CA LYS A 81 1.29 3.97 -2.30
C LYS A 81 1.95 5.32 -2.51
N CYS A 82 2.47 5.87 -1.44
CA CYS A 82 3.35 7.01 -1.51
C CYS A 82 4.67 6.64 -2.18
N THR A 83 5.04 7.43 -3.19
CA THR A 83 6.32 7.37 -3.86
C THR A 83 6.74 8.81 -4.13
N LYS A 84 7.80 9.27 -3.45
CA LYS A 84 8.34 10.64 -3.56
C LYS A 84 7.28 11.73 -3.33
N GLY A 85 6.42 11.51 -2.33
CA GLY A 85 5.36 12.46 -1.97
C GLY A 85 4.14 12.46 -2.91
N VAL A 86 4.05 11.52 -3.87
CA VAL A 86 2.89 11.34 -4.75
C VAL A 86 2.19 10.02 -4.45
N CYS A 87 0.86 10.04 -4.39
CA CYS A 87 0.06 8.82 -4.25
C CYS A 87 -0.06 8.15 -5.62
N THR A 88 0.65 7.05 -5.82
CA THR A 88 0.65 6.28 -7.07
C THR A 88 -0.31 5.10 -6.93
N GLU A 89 -1.23 4.93 -7.88
CA GLU A 89 -2.23 3.85 -7.84
C GLU A 89 -1.57 2.48 -7.75
N ILE A 90 -2.06 1.65 -6.83
CA ILE A 90 -1.73 0.23 -6.83
C ILE A 90 -2.74 -0.43 -7.74
N THR A 91 -2.34 -0.73 -8.97
CA THR A 91 -3.13 -1.61 -9.83
C THR A 91 -3.06 -3.02 -9.26
N SER A 92 -4.12 -3.45 -8.57
CA SER A 92 -4.38 -4.87 -8.35
C SER A 92 -5.76 -5.20 -8.92
N THR A 93 -5.77 -6.09 -9.91
CA THR A 93 -7.01 -6.58 -10.53
C THR A 93 -7.46 -7.84 -9.82
N TYR A 94 -8.77 -8.01 -9.66
CA TYR A 94 -9.30 -9.31 -9.27
C TYR A 94 -9.06 -10.28 -10.42
N GLY A 95 -8.31 -11.37 -10.21
CA GLY A 95 -7.79 -12.11 -11.37
C GLY A 95 -7.10 -13.45 -11.17
N CYS A 96 -6.90 -13.95 -9.95
CA CYS A 96 -6.18 -15.22 -9.71
C CYS A 96 -6.98 -16.49 -10.08
N ALA A 97 -7.45 -16.59 -11.32
CA ALA A 97 -8.27 -17.68 -11.83
C ALA A 97 -7.53 -19.02 -11.74
N GLY A 98 -8.21 -20.03 -11.18
CA GLY A 98 -7.66 -21.38 -11.00
C GLY A 98 -6.58 -21.49 -9.91
N LYS A 99 -6.26 -20.41 -9.19
CA LYS A 99 -5.30 -20.40 -8.08
C LYS A 99 -6.02 -20.41 -6.74
N ASN A 100 -5.32 -20.87 -5.70
CA ASN A 100 -5.85 -20.97 -4.34
C ASN A 100 -4.94 -20.33 -3.27
N GLY A 101 -3.85 -19.69 -3.68
CA GLY A 101 -2.92 -19.01 -2.77
C GLY A 101 -1.84 -19.91 -2.18
N THR A 102 -1.79 -21.19 -2.55
CA THR A 102 -0.73 -22.13 -2.16
C THR A 102 0.39 -22.24 -3.20
N GLU A 103 0.22 -21.64 -4.37
CA GLU A 103 1.22 -21.63 -5.42
C GLU A 103 2.46 -20.83 -5.01
N GLN A 104 3.61 -21.19 -5.58
CA GLN A 104 4.85 -20.48 -5.34
C GLN A 104 4.72 -19.01 -5.78
N GLY A 105 5.06 -18.09 -4.87
CA GLY A 105 4.94 -16.64 -5.11
C GLY A 105 3.57 -16.05 -4.73
N SER A 106 2.59 -16.87 -4.37
CA SER A 106 1.32 -16.39 -3.81
C SER A 106 1.55 -15.82 -2.40
N LYS A 107 0.84 -14.73 -2.08
CA LYS A 107 0.89 -14.09 -0.75
C LYS A 107 -0.51 -14.06 -0.15
N VAL A 108 -0.73 -14.90 0.86
CA VAL A 108 -2.02 -14.98 1.57
C VAL A 108 -2.11 -13.88 2.64
N ASP A 109 -3.18 -13.08 2.57
CA ASP A 109 -3.63 -12.23 3.66
C ASP A 109 -4.49 -13.06 4.63
N ARG A 110 -3.91 -13.34 5.79
CA ARG A 110 -4.53 -14.19 6.81
C ARG A 110 -5.67 -13.50 7.56
N VAL A 111 -5.82 -12.18 7.45
CA VAL A 111 -6.90 -11.45 8.13
C VAL A 111 -8.09 -11.29 7.19
N LEU A 112 -7.82 -10.95 5.93
CA LEU A 112 -8.85 -10.58 4.96
C LEU A 112 -9.38 -11.75 4.13
N CYS A 113 -8.88 -12.98 4.31
CA CYS A 113 -9.24 -14.12 3.46
C CYS A 113 -9.08 -13.80 1.97
N THR A 114 -7.97 -13.16 1.63
CA THR A 114 -7.58 -12.91 0.25
C THR A 114 -6.17 -13.39 0.03
N PHE A 115 -5.78 -13.58 -1.22
CA PHE A 115 -4.40 -13.81 -1.58
C PHE A 115 -4.06 -13.04 -2.85
N GLU A 116 -2.81 -12.63 -2.94
CA GLU A 116 -2.22 -12.05 -4.14
C GLU A 116 -1.51 -13.15 -4.93
N CYS A 117 -1.56 -13.04 -6.26
CA CYS A 117 -0.80 -13.87 -7.18
C CYS A 117 -0.23 -13.00 -8.30
N THR A 118 0.75 -13.52 -9.03
CA THR A 118 1.25 -12.88 -10.25
C THR A 118 0.64 -13.57 -11.48
N ASN A 119 0.16 -12.79 -12.44
CA ASN A 119 -0.34 -13.29 -13.73
C ASN A 119 0.81 -13.49 -14.74
N GLU A 120 0.50 -14.02 -15.93
CA GLU A 120 1.48 -14.30 -16.99
C GLU A 120 2.24 -13.05 -17.47
N ASN A 121 1.62 -11.88 -17.32
CA ASN A 121 2.20 -10.59 -17.69
C ASN A 121 3.04 -9.96 -16.56
N GLY A 122 3.24 -10.67 -15.44
CA GLY A 122 3.99 -10.17 -14.29
C GLY A 122 3.22 -9.18 -13.40
N GLN A 123 1.92 -9.00 -13.61
CA GLN A 123 1.09 -8.09 -12.82
C GLN A 123 0.53 -8.79 -11.58
N THR A 124 0.40 -8.04 -10.48
CA THR A 124 -0.22 -8.54 -9.25
C THR A 124 -1.73 -8.51 -9.39
N GLU A 125 -2.32 -9.68 -9.17
CA GLU A 125 -3.77 -9.88 -9.07
C GLU A 125 -4.11 -10.37 -7.68
N TRP A 126 -5.39 -10.32 -7.32
CA TRP A 126 -5.87 -10.89 -6.07
C TRP A 126 -7.13 -11.74 -6.29
N ALA A 127 -7.38 -12.65 -5.36
CA ALA A 127 -8.64 -13.37 -5.24
C ALA A 127 -8.95 -13.67 -3.77
N TYR A 128 -10.17 -14.16 -3.52
CA TYR A 128 -10.57 -14.64 -2.21
C TYR A 128 -9.95 -16.01 -1.93
N SER A 129 -9.48 -16.21 -0.71
CA SER A 129 -8.97 -17.49 -0.26
C SER A 129 -10.10 -18.52 -0.24
N PRO A 130 -9.83 -19.79 -0.58
CA PRO A 130 -10.86 -20.83 -0.57
C PRO A 130 -11.51 -21.01 0.80
N ASP A 131 -12.76 -21.48 0.79
CA ASP A 131 -13.45 -21.93 1.99
C ASP A 131 -12.60 -23.01 2.71
N GLY A 132 -12.44 -22.86 4.02
CA GLY A 132 -11.60 -23.75 4.83
C GLY A 132 -10.18 -23.24 5.06
N THR A 133 -9.74 -22.18 4.38
CA THR A 133 -8.41 -21.60 4.58
C THR A 133 -8.29 -21.05 6.01
N PRO A 134 -7.24 -21.41 6.78
CA PRO A 134 -7.02 -20.85 8.11
C PRO A 134 -6.79 -19.33 8.04
N CYS A 135 -7.42 -18.59 8.95
CA CYS A 135 -7.33 -17.14 9.01
C CYS A 135 -7.27 -16.67 10.47
N LEU A 136 -7.03 -15.38 10.66
CA LEU A 136 -6.95 -14.70 11.94
C LEU A 136 -8.02 -13.60 11.97
N ASN A 137 -9.07 -13.80 12.77
CA ASN A 137 -10.14 -12.82 12.89
C ASN A 137 -9.70 -11.73 13.87
N GLU A 138 -9.59 -10.49 13.36
CA GLU A 138 -9.19 -9.30 14.09
C GLU A 138 -10.34 -8.28 14.21
N ASP A 139 -11.60 -8.74 14.12
CA ASP A 139 -12.77 -7.85 14.27
C ASP A 139 -12.80 -7.20 15.67
N ASP A 140 -12.23 -7.87 16.67
CA ASP A 140 -11.87 -7.31 17.97
C ASP A 140 -10.32 -7.33 18.13
N PRO A 141 -9.64 -6.18 17.99
CA PRO A 141 -8.18 -6.09 18.08
C PRO A 141 -7.59 -6.51 19.43
N GLN A 142 -8.40 -6.55 20.50
CA GLN A 142 -7.97 -6.97 21.83
C GLN A 142 -8.19 -8.49 22.05
N ASN A 143 -8.92 -9.13 21.14
CA ASN A 143 -9.31 -10.52 21.22
C ASN A 143 -9.23 -11.18 19.85
N THR A 144 -8.04 -11.15 19.27
CA THR A 144 -7.74 -11.83 18.02
C THR A 144 -7.99 -13.33 18.16
N LYS A 145 -8.80 -13.91 17.26
CA LYS A 145 -9.17 -15.32 17.29
C LYS A 145 -8.70 -16.06 16.05
N ASN A 146 -8.37 -17.34 16.21
CA ASN A 146 -8.22 -18.23 15.07
C ASN A 146 -9.58 -18.42 14.39
N GLY A 147 -9.59 -18.26 13.08
CA GLY A 147 -10.77 -18.39 12.26
C GLY A 147 -10.54 -19.29 11.06
N THR A 148 -11.60 -19.42 10.28
CA THR A 148 -11.60 -20.10 8.99
C THR A 148 -12.28 -19.21 7.97
N CYS A 149 -11.69 -19.08 6.78
CA CYS A 149 -12.31 -18.40 5.66
C CYS A 149 -13.58 -19.18 5.26
N LYS A 150 -14.73 -18.52 5.33
CA LYS A 150 -16.03 -19.11 5.00
C LYS A 150 -16.85 -18.18 4.13
N HIS A 151 -17.57 -18.76 3.19
CA HIS A 151 -18.59 -18.06 2.43
C HIS A 151 -19.90 -18.05 3.23
N ARG A 152 -20.53 -16.87 3.39
CA ARG A 152 -21.86 -16.74 4.00
C ARG A 152 -22.90 -16.56 2.91
N PRO A 153 -23.72 -17.60 2.62
CA PRO A 153 -24.75 -17.51 1.60
C PRO A 153 -25.66 -16.30 1.84
N ARG A 154 -26.01 -15.59 0.76
CA ARG A 154 -26.89 -14.40 0.74
C ARG A 154 -26.33 -13.12 1.37
N ARG A 155 -25.16 -13.17 2.02
CA ARG A 155 -24.48 -11.98 2.57
C ARG A 155 -23.24 -11.60 1.74
N ASP A 156 -22.48 -12.60 1.33
CA ASP A 156 -21.21 -12.40 0.64
C ASP A 156 -21.39 -12.58 -0.88
N ARG A 157 -20.49 -12.00 -1.69
CA ARG A 157 -20.46 -12.24 -3.15
C ARG A 157 -20.15 -13.70 -3.47
N VAL A 158 -20.46 -14.14 -4.70
CA VAL A 158 -20.42 -15.56 -5.13
C VAL A 158 -19.13 -16.31 -4.72
N ASN A 159 -17.97 -15.67 -4.76
CA ASN A 159 -16.68 -16.26 -4.41
C ASN A 159 -16.03 -15.61 -3.17
N GLU A 160 -16.72 -14.69 -2.51
CA GLU A 160 -16.20 -13.97 -1.36
C GLU A 160 -16.24 -14.87 -0.12
N THR A 161 -15.08 -15.01 0.50
CA THR A 161 -14.93 -15.63 1.81
C THR A 161 -14.47 -14.57 2.80
N VAL A 162 -14.92 -14.71 4.04
CA VAL A 162 -14.53 -13.84 5.15
C VAL A 162 -13.97 -14.67 6.29
N CYS A 163 -13.11 -14.07 7.10
CA CYS A 163 -12.54 -14.78 8.24
C CYS A 163 -13.57 -14.91 9.36
N PHE A 164 -14.08 -16.12 9.58
CA PHE A 164 -15.09 -16.38 10.61
C PHE A 164 -14.45 -17.04 11.84
N PRO A 165 -14.71 -16.57 13.07
CA PRO A 165 -14.13 -17.15 14.28
C PRO A 165 -14.52 -18.63 14.46
N ASN A 166 -13.55 -19.49 14.75
CA ASN A 166 -13.77 -20.94 14.84
C ASN A 166 -14.75 -21.33 15.96
N ASP A 167 -14.76 -20.56 17.06
CA ASP A 167 -15.68 -20.75 18.20
C ASP A 167 -17.13 -20.36 17.87
N GLN A 168 -17.35 -19.64 16.77
CA GLN A 168 -18.67 -19.17 16.34
C GLN A 168 -19.22 -19.90 15.12
N MET A 169 -18.49 -20.86 14.56
CA MET A 169 -18.84 -21.55 13.31
C MET A 169 -20.25 -22.17 13.31
N HIS A 170 -20.77 -22.53 14.48
CA HIS A 170 -22.14 -23.02 14.67
C HIS A 170 -23.22 -22.01 14.25
N LEU A 171 -22.88 -20.73 14.09
CA LEU A 171 -23.78 -19.66 13.65
C LEU A 171 -23.89 -19.53 12.12
N LEU A 172 -23.07 -20.25 11.35
CA LEU A 172 -23.04 -20.19 9.89
C LEU A 172 -24.09 -21.08 9.20
N GLY A 173 -24.92 -21.78 9.98
CA GLY A 173 -26.03 -22.57 9.48
C GLY A 173 -27.32 -22.23 10.24
N CYS A 174 -28.34 -21.79 9.50
CA CYS A 174 -29.74 -21.86 9.92
C CYS A 174 -30.44 -22.90 9.05
#